data_AF-A0A2P5IEY9-F1
#
_entry.id   AF-A0A2P5IEY9-F1
#
_cell.length_a   1.000
_cell.length_b   1.000
_cell.length_c   1.000
_cell.angle_alpha   90.00
_cell.angle_beta   90.00
_cell.angle_gamma   90.00
#
_symmetry.space_group_name_H-M   'P 1'
#
loop_
_entity.id
_entity.type
_entity.pdbx_description
1 polymer ?
#
loop_
_entity_poly.entity_id
_entity_poly.type
_entity_poly.pdbx_seq_one_letter_code
_entity_poly.pdbx_strand_id
1 'polypeptide(L)'
;MPGFDFRNAKILDCPVYQKDGLEITILNADHRHPWDGIELSKGQTPETNPEVHEDSDPWLNKVLGYVRKPAARPGPGPIIATCEAFLVKRDLIIPTADEYSKFYNLIDRNSQVLGWLGHEIFDSEGLIREDFKTQGIWGTDSDDSWILMITKIIVDHNLRNQGIGRALAGAVMGQVLLWAAQQNPPRTVLTIAEPSVLREEKERFQRTQRRTPGETLEFLETSLKRAKRFWQSWGFVKLGDTIYFGWRRPVIPDPALHLPPVKGGKDWNEMAADLEIIFGGEAEARHNFYRAQYDRMQGYLVD
;
A
#
# COMPACT_ATOMS: atom_id res chain seq x y z
N MET A 1 4.99 22.84 -4.76
CA MET A 1 4.57 22.65 -3.36
C MET A 1 5.28 21.43 -2.82
N PRO A 2 5.93 21.50 -1.65
CA PRO A 2 6.50 20.31 -1.00
C PRO A 2 5.35 19.34 -0.69
N GLY A 3 5.49 18.08 -1.10
CA GLY A 3 4.45 17.06 -0.93
C GLY A 3 4.20 16.74 0.55
N PHE A 4 3.02 16.21 0.86
CA PHE A 4 2.71 15.72 2.19
C PHE A 4 3.67 14.58 2.59
N ASP A 5 4.57 14.91 3.50
CA ASP A 5 5.65 14.04 3.99
C ASP A 5 5.37 13.48 5.39
N PHE A 6 5.36 12.16 5.56
CA PHE A 6 5.08 11.51 6.84
C PHE A 6 6.13 11.69 7.92
N ARG A 7 7.34 12.16 7.58
CA ARG A 7 8.45 12.25 8.52
C ARG A 7 8.13 13.05 9.80
N ASN A 8 7.15 13.95 9.73
CA ASN A 8 6.72 14.81 10.85
C ASN A 8 5.28 14.53 11.34
N ALA A 9 4.66 13.42 10.93
CA ALA A 9 3.33 13.08 11.44
C ALA A 9 3.42 12.66 12.92
N LYS A 10 2.58 13.26 13.77
CA LYS A 10 2.39 12.84 15.16
C LYS A 10 1.53 11.59 15.17
N ILE A 11 2.06 10.48 15.68
CA ILE A 11 1.26 9.27 15.94
C ILE A 11 0.41 9.56 17.18
N LEU A 12 -0.91 9.51 17.03
CA LEU A 12 -1.85 9.72 18.14
C LEU A 12 -2.16 8.39 18.83
N ASP A 13 -2.41 7.37 18.03
CA ASP A 13 -2.62 5.97 18.43
C ASP A 13 -2.21 5.07 17.26
N CYS A 14 -1.94 3.78 17.44
CA CYS A 14 -1.79 2.88 16.29
C CYS A 14 -3.21 2.37 15.94
N PRO A 15 -3.85 2.80 14.83
CA PRO A 15 -3.27 3.25 13.55
C PRO A 15 -3.73 4.67 13.10
N VAL A 16 -3.70 5.65 14.01
CA VAL A 16 -4.11 7.05 13.82
C VAL A 16 -2.89 8.00 13.83
N TYR A 17 -2.71 8.71 12.72
CA TYR A 17 -1.63 9.66 12.49
C TYR A 17 -2.20 11.07 12.30
N GLN A 18 -1.51 12.10 12.78
CA GLN A 18 -1.91 13.49 12.61
C GLN A 18 -0.78 14.31 11.99
N LYS A 19 -1.09 15.10 10.96
CA LYS A 19 -0.14 16.03 10.36
C LYS A 19 -0.84 17.21 9.70
N ASP A 20 -0.32 18.41 9.93
CA ASP A 20 -0.84 19.67 9.35
C ASP A 20 -2.35 19.86 9.61
N GLY A 21 -2.81 19.40 10.78
CA GLY A 21 -4.22 19.40 11.18
C GLY A 21 -5.08 18.28 10.55
N LEU A 22 -4.55 17.50 9.61
CA LEU A 22 -5.23 16.33 9.05
C LEU A 22 -5.00 15.10 9.92
N GLU A 23 -6.02 14.26 10.02
CA GLU A 23 -5.98 12.97 10.69
C GLU A 23 -6.04 11.86 9.65
N ILE A 24 -5.13 10.89 9.72
CA ILE A 24 -5.06 9.72 8.85
C ILE A 24 -5.29 8.50 9.72
N THR A 25 -6.25 7.66 9.37
CA THR A 25 -6.55 6.42 10.09
C THR A 25 -6.43 5.24 9.15
N ILE A 26 -5.73 4.17 9.57
CA ILE A 26 -5.56 2.93 8.79
C ILE A 26 -6.24 1.77 9.50
N LEU A 27 -7.38 1.32 9.00
CA LEU A 27 -8.13 0.21 9.60
C LEU A 27 -7.78 -1.12 8.93
N ASN A 28 -7.69 -2.16 9.75
CA ASN A 28 -7.87 -3.52 9.28
C ASN A 28 -9.35 -3.87 9.36
N ALA A 29 -9.97 -4.18 8.23
CA ALA A 29 -11.39 -4.47 8.09
C ALA A 29 -11.61 -5.83 7.43
N ASP A 30 -12.78 -6.42 7.66
CA ASP A 30 -13.21 -7.61 6.92
C ASP A 30 -13.30 -7.28 5.41
N HIS A 31 -12.92 -8.22 4.55
CA HIS A 31 -13.08 -8.14 3.09
C HIS A 31 -14.55 -7.99 2.66
N ARG A 32 -15.51 -8.49 3.46
CA ARG A 32 -16.96 -8.32 3.26
C ARG A 32 -17.49 -6.95 3.68
N HIS A 33 -16.66 -6.09 4.26
CA HIS A 33 -17.14 -4.83 4.83
C HIS A 33 -17.74 -3.91 3.74
N PRO A 34 -18.99 -3.41 3.91
CA PRO A 34 -19.75 -2.65 2.91
C PRO A 34 -19.20 -1.27 2.48
N TRP A 35 -17.92 -0.97 2.68
CA TRP A 35 -17.29 0.27 2.17
C TRP A 35 -17.18 0.33 0.65
N ASP A 36 -17.51 -0.75 -0.06
CA ASP A 36 -17.65 -0.76 -1.52
C ASP A 36 -18.86 0.10 -1.93
N GLY A 37 -18.62 1.40 -2.07
CA GLY A 37 -19.63 2.35 -2.53
C GLY A 37 -20.02 3.45 -1.55
N ILE A 38 -19.30 3.63 -0.43
CA ILE A 38 -19.58 4.77 0.45
C ILE A 38 -19.20 6.07 -0.25
N GLU A 39 -20.23 6.83 -0.61
CA GLU A 39 -20.10 8.19 -1.10
C GLU A 39 -19.57 9.06 0.05
N LEU A 40 -18.38 9.62 -0.13
CA LEU A 40 -17.73 10.58 0.79
C LEU A 40 -18.70 11.69 1.29
N SER A 41 -19.78 11.94 0.56
CA SER A 41 -20.80 12.94 0.83
C SER A 41 -21.85 12.58 1.89
N LYS A 42 -21.99 11.30 2.32
CA LYS A 42 -23.08 10.89 3.22
C LYS A 42 -22.75 10.82 4.71
N GLY A 43 -21.52 11.15 5.11
CA GLY A 43 -21.13 11.22 6.52
C GLY A 43 -21.10 9.86 7.26
N GLN A 44 -21.22 8.74 6.54
CA GLN A 44 -20.99 7.41 7.10
C GLN A 44 -19.51 7.22 7.38
N THR A 45 -19.16 6.75 8.57
CA THR A 45 -17.77 6.52 8.97
C THR A 45 -17.55 5.09 9.45
N PRO A 46 -16.33 4.53 9.33
CA PRO A 46 -16.01 3.19 9.81
C PRO A 46 -16.38 2.94 11.27
N GLU A 47 -16.29 3.97 12.11
CA GLU A 47 -16.60 3.88 13.54
C GLU A 47 -18.11 3.87 13.84
N THR A 48 -18.95 4.31 12.89
CA THR A 48 -20.40 4.42 13.07
C THR A 48 -21.19 3.29 12.41
N ASN A 49 -20.53 2.42 11.65
CA ASN A 49 -21.13 1.22 11.08
C ASN A 49 -20.18 0.01 11.14
N PRO A 50 -19.91 -0.53 12.34
CA PRO A 50 -19.06 -1.70 12.52
C PRO A 50 -19.87 -2.96 12.20
N GLU A 51 -20.17 -3.22 10.93
CA GLU A 51 -20.51 -4.57 10.50
C GLU A 51 -19.21 -5.39 10.49
N VAL A 52 -18.78 -5.77 11.69
CA VAL A 52 -17.71 -6.75 11.90
C VAL A 52 -18.35 -8.11 11.64
N HIS A 53 -18.08 -8.69 10.47
CA HIS A 53 -18.43 -10.08 10.26
C HIS A 53 -17.43 -10.93 11.05
N GLU A 54 -17.92 -11.75 11.97
CA GLU A 54 -17.10 -12.60 12.85
C GLU A 54 -16.35 -13.74 12.10
N ASP A 55 -16.63 -13.92 10.80
CA ASP A 55 -16.06 -14.96 9.95
C ASP A 55 -15.06 -14.43 8.90
N SER A 56 -14.28 -13.39 9.21
CA SER A 56 -13.27 -12.91 8.26
C SER A 56 -12.20 -13.99 8.04
N ASP A 57 -11.99 -14.37 6.78
CA ASP A 57 -10.88 -15.25 6.39
C ASP A 57 -9.54 -14.68 6.92
N PRO A 58 -8.81 -15.37 7.80
CA PRO A 58 -7.63 -14.79 8.46
C PRO A 58 -6.50 -14.45 7.47
N TRP A 59 -6.54 -15.08 6.30
CA TRP A 59 -5.61 -14.89 5.20
C TRP A 59 -5.93 -13.68 4.31
N LEU A 60 -7.16 -13.14 4.34
CA LEU A 60 -7.57 -11.99 3.52
C LEU A 60 -8.14 -10.86 4.37
N ASN A 61 -7.43 -9.73 4.35
CA ASN A 61 -7.77 -8.55 5.13
C ASN A 61 -7.98 -7.36 4.20
N LYS A 62 -9.06 -6.59 4.38
CA LYS A 62 -9.22 -5.30 3.70
C LYS A 62 -8.51 -4.24 4.54
N VAL A 63 -7.55 -3.55 3.95
CA VAL A 63 -6.82 -2.46 4.60
C VAL A 63 -7.37 -1.14 4.09
N LEU A 64 -8.05 -0.39 4.95
CA LEU A 64 -8.69 0.87 4.61
C LEU A 64 -7.97 2.03 5.26
N GLY A 65 -7.35 2.89 4.45
CA GLY A 65 -6.87 4.19 4.88
C GLY A 65 -7.90 5.28 4.61
N TYR A 66 -8.09 6.22 5.52
CA TYR A 66 -8.80 7.47 5.23
C TYR A 66 -8.18 8.68 5.90
N VAL A 67 -8.40 9.86 5.29
CA VAL A 67 -7.95 11.16 5.79
C VAL A 67 -9.15 12.03 6.11
N ARG A 68 -9.16 12.66 7.29
CA ARG A 68 -10.18 13.62 7.72
C ARG A 68 -9.63 15.04 7.81
N LYS A 69 -10.49 16.01 7.50
CA LYS A 69 -10.30 17.39 7.93
C LYS A 69 -10.66 17.51 9.42
N PRO A 70 -10.01 18.40 10.17
CA PRO A 70 -10.44 18.70 11.54
C PRO A 70 -11.83 19.34 11.50
N ALA A 71 -12.72 18.91 12.40
CA ALA A 71 -14.06 19.46 12.50
C ALA A 71 -14.04 20.84 13.18
N ALA A 72 -14.88 21.76 12.70
CA ALA A 72 -15.10 23.05 13.36
C ALA A 72 -15.94 22.95 14.65
N ARG A 73 -16.50 21.77 14.93
CA ARG A 73 -17.36 21.46 16.09
C ARG A 73 -16.90 20.13 16.69
N PRO A 74 -17.25 19.82 17.97
CA PRO A 74 -16.95 18.52 18.57
C PRO A 74 -17.55 17.39 17.72
N GLY A 75 -16.70 16.51 17.17
CA GLY A 75 -17.09 15.39 16.31
C GLY A 75 -16.04 15.09 15.23
N PRO A 76 -16.17 13.96 14.51
CA PRO A 76 -15.29 13.63 13.39
C PRO A 76 -15.55 14.59 12.22
N GLY A 77 -14.49 15.12 11.62
CA GLY A 77 -14.62 15.95 10.42
C GLY A 77 -14.78 15.10 9.15
N PRO A 78 -15.07 15.74 8.01
CA PRO A 78 -15.38 15.04 6.78
C PRO A 78 -14.16 14.27 6.27
N ILE A 79 -14.40 13.07 5.73
CA ILE A 79 -13.40 12.29 5.01
C ILE A 79 -13.11 12.99 3.68
N ILE A 80 -11.83 13.26 3.41
CA ILE A 80 -11.36 13.95 2.22
C ILE A 80 -10.48 13.09 1.31
N ALA A 81 -10.06 11.93 1.79
CA ALA A 81 -9.38 10.93 0.97
C ALA A 81 -9.57 9.53 1.55
N THR A 82 -9.59 8.51 0.69
CA THR A 82 -9.64 7.10 1.04
C THR A 82 -8.65 6.29 0.19
N CYS A 83 -8.12 5.21 0.77
CA CYS A 83 -7.28 4.23 0.10
C CYS A 83 -7.81 2.85 0.49
N GLU A 84 -8.21 2.07 -0.49
CA GLU A 84 -8.65 0.70 -0.31
C GLU A 84 -7.55 -0.23 -0.82
N ALA A 85 -7.20 -1.21 0.01
CA ALA A 85 -6.27 -2.26 -0.34
C ALA A 85 -6.72 -3.61 0.21
N PHE A 86 -6.22 -4.68 -0.39
CA PHE A 86 -6.39 -6.05 0.10
C PHE A 86 -5.03 -6.63 0.47
N LEU A 87 -4.94 -7.19 1.66
CA LEU A 87 -3.77 -7.89 2.16
C LEU A 87 -4.03 -9.39 2.16
N VAL A 88 -3.29 -10.11 1.34
CA VAL A 88 -3.28 -11.58 1.27
C VAL A 88 -2.06 -12.11 2.02
N LYS A 89 -2.30 -12.79 3.15
CA LYS A 89 -1.28 -13.46 3.95
C LYS A 89 -1.16 -14.91 3.47
N ARG A 90 -0.27 -15.13 2.50
CA ARG A 90 -0.16 -16.41 1.77
C ARG A 90 0.07 -17.62 2.67
N ASP A 91 0.79 -17.45 3.75
CA ASP A 91 1.09 -18.50 4.73
C ASP A 91 -0.14 -18.97 5.52
N LEU A 92 -1.21 -18.17 5.53
CA LEU A 92 -2.48 -18.52 6.16
C LEU A 92 -3.48 -19.14 5.17
N ILE A 93 -3.09 -19.30 3.90
CA ILE A 93 -3.89 -20.04 2.92
C ILE A 93 -3.78 -21.52 3.28
N ILE A 94 -4.82 -22.06 3.91
CA ILE A 94 -4.88 -23.47 4.32
C ILE A 94 -5.17 -24.31 3.07
N PRO A 95 -4.25 -25.20 2.65
CA PRO A 95 -4.56 -26.18 1.61
C PRO A 95 -5.58 -27.16 2.18
N THR A 96 -6.80 -27.18 1.65
CA THR A 96 -7.80 -28.18 2.06
C THR A 96 -7.60 -29.49 1.27
N ALA A 97 -8.00 -30.62 1.85
CA ALA A 97 -7.78 -31.98 1.31
C ALA A 97 -8.41 -32.23 -0.07
N ASP A 98 -9.38 -31.41 -0.47
CA ASP A 98 -9.82 -31.35 -1.85
C ASP A 98 -8.89 -30.40 -2.61
N GLU A 99 -8.23 -30.90 -3.67
CA GLU A 99 -7.31 -30.21 -4.59
C GLU A 99 -7.88 -28.94 -5.29
N TYR A 100 -8.96 -28.36 -4.75
CA TYR A 100 -9.77 -27.26 -5.26
C TYR A 100 -9.69 -25.96 -4.44
N SER A 101 -8.80 -25.82 -3.45
CA SER A 101 -8.45 -24.49 -2.88
C SER A 101 -7.24 -23.87 -3.58
N LYS A 102 -7.19 -23.96 -4.93
CA LYS A 102 -6.24 -23.20 -5.75
C LYS A 102 -6.35 -21.72 -5.40
N PHE A 103 -5.23 -21.02 -5.36
CA PHE A 103 -5.14 -19.59 -5.07
C PHE A 103 -6.22 -18.79 -5.82
N TYR A 104 -6.50 -19.17 -7.07
CA TYR A 104 -7.56 -18.63 -7.92
C TYR A 104 -8.97 -18.70 -7.34
N ASN A 105 -9.39 -19.85 -6.80
CA ASN A 105 -10.73 -19.99 -6.22
C ASN A 105 -10.90 -19.10 -4.98
N LEU A 106 -9.81 -18.83 -4.26
CA LEU A 106 -9.80 -17.97 -3.08
C LEU A 106 -9.93 -16.50 -3.47
N ILE A 107 -9.15 -16.03 -4.45
CA ILE A 107 -9.23 -14.64 -4.91
C ILE A 107 -10.55 -14.34 -5.67
N ASP A 108 -11.03 -15.27 -6.48
CA ASP A 108 -12.22 -15.09 -7.34
C ASP A 108 -13.50 -14.94 -6.51
N ARG A 109 -13.60 -15.64 -5.38
CA ARG A 109 -14.75 -15.55 -4.45
C ARG A 109 -14.83 -14.21 -3.75
N ASN A 110 -13.70 -13.54 -3.56
CA ASN A 110 -13.61 -12.35 -2.72
C ASN A 110 -13.73 -11.04 -3.51
N SER A 111 -13.15 -10.98 -4.71
CA SER A 111 -13.30 -9.83 -5.58
C SER A 111 -12.95 -10.21 -7.01
N GLN A 112 -13.78 -9.80 -7.96
CA GLN A 112 -13.49 -9.95 -9.38
C GLN A 112 -12.15 -9.28 -9.76
N VAL A 113 -11.83 -8.15 -9.12
CA VAL A 113 -10.58 -7.41 -9.37
C VAL A 113 -9.38 -8.19 -8.83
N LEU A 114 -9.51 -8.80 -7.64
CA LEU A 114 -8.46 -9.69 -7.10
C LEU A 114 -8.28 -10.93 -7.98
N GLY A 115 -9.39 -11.50 -8.47
CA GLY A 115 -9.40 -12.60 -9.41
C GLY A 115 -8.57 -12.30 -10.65
N TRP A 116 -8.92 -11.24 -11.38
CA TRP A 116 -8.19 -10.86 -12.59
C TRP A 116 -6.70 -10.63 -12.35
N LEU A 117 -6.34 -9.91 -11.29
CA LEU A 117 -4.94 -9.74 -10.92
C LEU A 117 -4.27 -11.08 -10.67
N GLY A 118 -4.91 -11.94 -9.88
CA GLY A 118 -4.24 -13.15 -9.46
C GLY A 118 -4.07 -14.17 -10.58
N HIS A 119 -5.01 -14.28 -11.51
CA HIS A 119 -4.86 -15.07 -12.74
C HIS A 119 -3.81 -14.49 -13.70
N GLU A 120 -3.61 -13.16 -13.70
CA GLU A 120 -2.64 -12.52 -14.59
C GLU A 120 -1.21 -12.68 -14.08
N ILE A 121 -0.98 -12.54 -12.77
CA ILE A 121 0.35 -12.47 -12.15
C ILE A 121 0.83 -13.80 -11.58
N PHE A 122 -0.08 -14.55 -10.94
CA PHE A 122 0.27 -15.74 -10.20
C PHE A 122 -0.18 -17.00 -10.95
N ASP A 123 0.35 -18.17 -10.58
CA ASP A 123 -0.10 -19.46 -11.03
C ASP A 123 -1.20 -20.04 -10.10
N SER A 124 -1.62 -21.28 -10.35
CA SER A 124 -2.67 -21.92 -9.53
C SER A 124 -2.28 -22.13 -8.06
N GLU A 125 -0.98 -22.19 -7.77
CA GLU A 125 -0.41 -22.32 -6.43
C GLU A 125 -0.18 -20.95 -5.78
N GLY A 126 -0.50 -19.87 -6.50
CA GLY A 126 -0.29 -18.50 -6.09
C GLY A 126 1.15 -18.02 -6.25
N LEU A 127 2.06 -18.82 -6.81
CA LEU A 127 3.44 -18.42 -7.07
C LEU A 127 3.47 -17.42 -8.23
N ILE A 128 4.46 -16.52 -8.27
CA ILE A 128 4.61 -15.65 -9.44
C ILE A 128 4.85 -16.52 -10.67
N ARG A 129 4.14 -16.23 -11.76
CA ARG A 129 4.31 -16.98 -13.01
C ARG A 129 5.76 -16.91 -13.50
N GLU A 130 6.26 -18.01 -14.03
CA GLU A 130 7.66 -18.16 -14.45
C GLU A 130 8.12 -17.07 -15.43
N ASP A 131 7.21 -16.63 -16.32
CA ASP A 131 7.43 -15.54 -17.29
C ASP A 131 7.90 -14.23 -16.63
N PHE A 132 7.58 -14.02 -15.35
CA PHE A 132 7.88 -12.81 -14.60
C PHE A 132 9.04 -12.93 -13.63
N LYS A 133 9.45 -14.15 -13.25
CA LYS A 133 10.49 -14.35 -12.21
C LYS A 133 11.86 -13.76 -12.59
N THR A 134 12.12 -13.60 -13.89
CA THR A 134 13.37 -13.02 -14.40
C THR A 134 13.32 -11.49 -14.52
N GLN A 135 12.22 -10.85 -14.11
CA GLN A 135 11.98 -9.43 -14.36
C GLN A 135 12.10 -8.61 -13.06
N GLY A 136 13.17 -7.82 -12.93
CA GLY A 136 13.27 -6.77 -11.91
C GLY A 136 13.07 -7.26 -10.46
N ILE A 137 12.06 -6.70 -9.78
CA ILE A 137 11.77 -6.98 -8.35
C ILE A 137 10.95 -8.25 -8.12
N TRP A 138 10.60 -8.98 -9.18
CA TRP A 138 9.58 -10.04 -9.21
C TRP A 138 10.15 -11.45 -9.13
N GLY A 139 11.35 -11.60 -8.57
CA GLY A 139 12.04 -12.89 -8.43
C GLY A 139 11.38 -13.85 -7.43
N THR A 140 12.00 -15.04 -7.31
CA THR A 140 11.56 -16.18 -6.47
C THR A 140 11.22 -15.80 -5.04
N ASP A 141 11.94 -14.84 -4.45
CA ASP A 141 11.70 -14.43 -3.07
C ASP A 141 10.33 -13.73 -2.88
N SER A 142 9.60 -13.44 -3.96
CA SER A 142 8.24 -12.91 -3.95
C SER A 142 7.19 -14.00 -3.71
N ASP A 143 7.56 -15.27 -3.90
CA ASP A 143 6.68 -16.42 -3.70
C ASP A 143 6.29 -16.59 -2.22
N ASP A 144 7.13 -16.13 -1.29
CA ASP A 144 6.87 -16.18 0.15
C ASP A 144 6.37 -14.84 0.72
N SER A 145 6.11 -13.84 -0.12
CA SER A 145 5.67 -12.52 0.32
C SER A 145 4.17 -12.50 0.66
N TRP A 146 3.80 -11.75 1.70
CA TRP A 146 2.44 -11.21 1.80
C TRP A 146 2.17 -10.28 0.62
N ILE A 147 0.96 -10.33 0.06
CA ILE A 147 0.59 -9.51 -1.09
C ILE A 147 -0.33 -8.38 -0.62
N LEU A 148 0.10 -7.14 -0.80
CA LEU A 148 -0.73 -5.96 -0.57
C LEU A 148 -1.18 -5.37 -1.91
N MET A 149 -2.44 -5.56 -2.28
CA MET A 149 -3.01 -4.97 -3.49
C MET A 149 -3.69 -3.64 -3.17
N ILE A 150 -3.15 -2.53 -3.64
CA ILE A 150 -3.84 -1.24 -3.58
C ILE A 150 -4.78 -1.13 -4.79
N THR A 151 -6.08 -1.17 -4.53
CA THR A 151 -7.10 -1.18 -5.58
C THR A 151 -7.60 0.21 -5.92
N LYS A 152 -7.59 1.12 -4.94
CA LYS A 152 -8.26 2.41 -5.11
C LYS A 152 -7.69 3.46 -4.19
N ILE A 153 -7.48 4.66 -4.75
CA ILE A 153 -7.17 5.87 -3.99
C ILE A 153 -8.12 6.96 -4.47
N ILE A 154 -8.93 7.51 -3.57
CA ILE A 154 -9.80 8.65 -3.83
C ILE A 154 -9.29 9.83 -3.03
N VAL A 155 -9.19 10.99 -3.67
CA VAL A 155 -8.91 12.27 -3.01
C VAL A 155 -9.92 13.28 -3.52
N ASP A 156 -10.51 14.05 -2.60
CA ASP A 156 -11.36 15.20 -2.89
C ASP A 156 -10.72 16.05 -3.98
N HIS A 157 -11.50 16.36 -5.02
CA HIS A 157 -11.05 17.09 -6.19
C HIS A 157 -10.22 18.34 -5.86
N ASN A 158 -10.67 19.12 -4.87
CA ASN A 158 -10.07 20.40 -4.50
C ASN A 158 -8.73 20.24 -3.76
N LEU A 159 -8.42 19.02 -3.33
CA LEU A 159 -7.24 18.69 -2.55
C LEU A 159 -6.24 17.81 -3.31
N ARG A 160 -6.52 17.52 -4.58
CA ARG A 160 -5.59 16.80 -5.46
C ARG A 160 -4.31 17.60 -5.68
N ASN A 161 -3.25 16.91 -6.07
CA ASN A 161 -1.91 17.46 -6.29
C ASN A 161 -1.22 18.05 -5.04
N GLN A 162 -1.80 17.88 -3.86
CA GLN A 162 -1.18 18.28 -2.58
C GLN A 162 -0.40 17.13 -1.90
N GLY A 163 -0.27 15.99 -2.59
CA GLY A 163 0.42 14.81 -2.06
C GLY A 163 -0.40 13.96 -1.09
N ILE A 164 -1.68 14.26 -0.85
CA ILE A 164 -2.54 13.50 0.09
C ILE A 164 -2.70 12.03 -0.33
N GLY A 165 -2.95 11.74 -1.61
CA GLY A 165 -3.05 10.35 -2.08
C GLY A 165 -1.74 9.58 -1.91
N ARG A 166 -0.61 10.28 -2.11
CA ARG A 166 0.73 9.75 -1.83
C ARG A 166 0.89 9.49 -0.33
N ALA A 167 0.45 10.41 0.51
CA ALA A 167 0.45 10.17 1.93
C ALA A 167 -0.35 8.88 2.23
N LEU A 168 -1.62 8.87 1.88
CA LEU A 168 -2.51 7.80 2.28
C LEU A 168 -2.02 6.39 1.88
N ALA A 169 -1.55 6.22 0.64
CA ALA A 169 -0.97 4.96 0.19
C ALA A 169 0.26 4.55 1.02
N GLY A 170 1.12 5.50 1.38
CA GLY A 170 2.32 5.24 2.17
C GLY A 170 2.02 4.85 3.60
N ALA A 171 0.99 5.45 4.21
CA ALA A 171 0.53 5.04 5.53
C ALA A 171 -0.04 3.61 5.51
N VAL A 172 -0.84 3.26 4.50
CA VAL A 172 -1.35 1.90 4.30
C VAL A 172 -0.20 0.90 4.16
N MET A 173 0.74 1.15 3.24
CA MET A 173 1.92 0.29 3.03
C MET A 173 2.77 0.17 4.30
N GLY A 174 3.01 1.28 4.99
CA GLY A 174 3.80 1.32 6.23
C GLY A 174 3.16 0.49 7.34
N GLN A 175 1.84 0.60 7.52
CA GLN A 175 1.11 -0.17 8.52
C GLN A 175 1.19 -1.69 8.25
N VAL A 176 1.06 -2.10 6.99
CA VAL A 176 1.17 -3.50 6.60
C VAL A 176 2.58 -4.04 6.80
N LEU A 177 3.61 -3.26 6.48
CA LEU A 177 5.00 -3.62 6.75
C LEU A 177 5.25 -3.81 8.25
N LEU A 178 4.66 -2.98 9.11
CA LEU A 178 4.73 -3.15 10.57
C LEU A 178 4.08 -4.46 11.01
N TRP A 179 2.89 -4.80 10.52
CA TRP A 179 2.25 -6.08 10.83
C TRP A 179 3.05 -7.30 10.38
N ALA A 180 3.66 -7.19 9.20
CA ALA A 180 4.52 -8.23 8.64
C ALA A 180 5.83 -8.39 9.43
N ALA A 181 6.35 -7.29 10.01
CA ALA A 181 7.54 -7.30 10.87
C ALA A 181 7.30 -7.95 12.23
N GLN A 182 6.06 -7.92 12.72
CA GLN A 182 5.65 -8.54 13.98
C GLN A 182 5.45 -10.06 13.88
N GLN A 183 5.52 -10.63 12.68
CA GLN A 183 5.46 -12.08 12.49
C GLN A 183 6.76 -12.74 12.93
N ASN A 184 6.70 -14.02 13.29
CA ASN A 184 7.87 -14.83 13.61
C ASN A 184 7.89 -16.12 12.76
N PRO A 185 8.70 -16.19 11.68
CA PRO A 185 9.63 -15.16 11.21
C PRO A 185 8.93 -13.96 10.53
N PRO A 186 9.57 -12.77 10.52
CA PRO A 186 9.09 -11.61 9.77
C PRO A 186 8.83 -11.91 8.29
N ARG A 187 7.74 -11.35 7.75
CA ARG A 187 7.25 -11.65 6.40
C ARG A 187 7.59 -10.55 5.41
N THR A 188 8.11 -10.89 4.24
CA THR A 188 8.28 -9.89 3.17
C THR A 188 6.94 -9.43 2.62
N VAL A 189 6.84 -8.20 2.11
CA VAL A 189 5.60 -7.67 1.52
C VAL A 189 5.84 -7.26 0.07
N LEU A 190 5.04 -7.84 -0.82
CA LEU A 190 4.90 -7.48 -2.21
C LEU A 190 3.67 -6.59 -2.36
N THR A 191 3.88 -5.30 -2.59
CA THR A 191 2.79 -4.36 -2.87
C THR A 191 2.54 -4.32 -4.37
N ILE A 192 1.29 -4.48 -4.80
CA ILE A 192 0.87 -4.41 -6.19
C ILE A 192 -0.19 -3.31 -6.33
N ALA A 193 -0.11 -2.54 -7.40
CA ALA A 193 -1.07 -1.51 -7.73
C ALA A 193 -1.44 -1.54 -9.21
N GLU A 194 -2.71 -1.28 -9.51
CA GLU A 194 -3.19 -1.03 -10.86
C GLU A 194 -3.27 0.48 -11.10
N PRO A 195 -2.48 1.06 -12.02
CA PRO A 195 -2.65 2.45 -12.40
C PRO A 195 -3.98 2.63 -13.13
N SER A 196 -4.91 3.37 -12.53
CA SER A 196 -6.23 3.62 -13.10
C SER A 196 -6.51 5.11 -13.33
N VAL A 197 -7.44 5.39 -14.24
CA VAL A 197 -7.92 6.75 -14.52
C VAL A 197 -8.74 7.26 -13.34
N LEU A 198 -8.57 8.53 -12.98
CA LEU A 198 -9.34 9.16 -11.91
C LEU A 198 -10.86 9.08 -12.22
N ARG A 199 -11.61 8.41 -11.34
CA ARG A 199 -13.05 8.11 -11.52
C ARG A 199 -13.88 9.35 -11.86
N GLU A 200 -13.69 10.44 -11.14
CA GLU A 200 -14.40 11.70 -11.42
C GLU A 200 -14.01 12.32 -12.77
N GLU A 201 -12.76 12.18 -13.20
CA GLU A 201 -12.37 12.67 -14.52
C GLU A 201 -13.07 11.84 -15.59
N LYS A 202 -13.16 10.51 -15.42
CA LYS A 202 -13.93 9.62 -16.29
C LYS A 202 -15.42 9.96 -16.29
N GLU A 203 -16.03 10.16 -15.12
CA GLU A 203 -17.45 10.52 -15.00
C GLU A 203 -17.74 11.92 -15.57
N ARG A 204 -16.88 12.91 -15.32
CA ARG A 204 -17.00 14.25 -15.90
C ARG A 204 -16.82 14.22 -17.42
N PHE A 205 -15.84 13.45 -17.88
CA PHE A 205 -15.58 13.23 -19.30
C PHE A 205 -16.79 12.59 -19.98
N GLN A 206 -17.42 11.59 -19.35
CA GLN A 206 -18.64 10.95 -19.84
C GLN A 206 -19.89 11.85 -19.81
N ARG A 207 -20.01 12.77 -18.84
CA ARG A 207 -21.16 13.69 -18.72
C ARG A 207 -21.16 14.80 -19.77
N THR A 208 -19.99 15.18 -20.30
CA THR A 208 -19.92 16.11 -21.44
C THR A 208 -20.42 15.44 -22.72
N GLN A 209 -21.67 15.71 -23.10
CA GLN A 209 -22.23 15.19 -24.35
C GLN A 209 -21.47 15.70 -25.59
N ARG A 210 -21.25 14.79 -26.55
CA ARG A 210 -20.54 14.97 -27.84
C ARG A 210 -19.01 14.99 -27.78
N ARG A 211 -18.43 13.87 -27.35
CA ARG A 211 -17.01 13.59 -27.59
C ARG A 211 -16.84 12.56 -28.68
N THR A 212 -15.83 12.77 -29.51
CA THR A 212 -15.40 11.78 -30.50
C THR A 212 -14.71 10.61 -29.80
N PRO A 213 -14.67 9.42 -30.44
CA PRO A 213 -13.87 8.30 -29.95
C PRO A 213 -12.39 8.66 -29.74
N GLY A 214 -11.84 9.54 -30.60
CA GLY A 214 -10.45 10.00 -30.50
C GLY A 214 -10.16 10.82 -29.23
N GLU A 215 -11.02 11.79 -28.90
CA GLU A 215 -10.89 12.57 -27.66
C GLU A 215 -10.98 11.68 -26.40
N THR A 216 -11.80 10.62 -26.47
CA THR A 216 -11.94 9.65 -25.38
C THR A 216 -10.65 8.87 -25.17
N LEU A 217 -10.05 8.40 -26.26
CA LEU A 217 -8.78 7.67 -26.21
C LEU A 217 -7.65 8.56 -25.67
N GLU A 218 -7.50 9.78 -26.19
CA GLU A 218 -6.46 10.72 -25.77
C GLU A 218 -6.56 11.07 -24.26
N PHE A 219 -7.78 11.27 -23.78
CA PHE A 219 -8.03 11.50 -22.36
C PHE A 219 -7.61 10.30 -21.51
N LEU A 220 -8.04 9.08 -21.88
CA LEU A 220 -7.70 7.86 -21.16
C LEU A 220 -6.17 7.63 -21.14
N GLU A 221 -5.49 7.82 -22.27
CA GLU A 221 -4.04 7.69 -22.38
C GLU A 221 -3.31 8.70 -21.48
N THR A 222 -3.75 9.96 -21.49
CA THR A 222 -3.15 11.02 -20.68
C THR A 222 -3.33 10.76 -19.18
N SER A 223 -4.54 10.38 -18.75
CA SER A 223 -4.80 10.07 -17.34
C SER A 223 -4.07 8.81 -16.89
N LEU A 224 -4.01 7.77 -17.73
CA LEU A 224 -3.24 6.56 -17.43
C LEU A 224 -1.73 6.85 -17.34
N LYS A 225 -1.19 7.71 -18.21
CA LYS A 225 0.22 8.15 -18.15
C LYS A 225 0.53 8.86 -16.83
N ARG A 226 -0.41 9.68 -16.32
CA ARG A 226 -0.26 10.33 -15.00
C ARG A 226 -0.30 9.31 -13.87
N ALA A 227 -1.23 8.36 -13.90
CA ALA A 227 -1.32 7.29 -12.90
C ALA A 227 -0.06 6.41 -12.86
N LYS A 228 0.48 6.05 -14.03
CA LYS A 228 1.76 5.31 -14.13
C LYS A 228 2.91 6.09 -13.50
N ARG A 229 3.05 7.39 -13.83
CA ARG A 229 4.09 8.26 -13.25
C ARG A 229 3.98 8.41 -11.74
N PHE A 230 2.75 8.43 -11.20
CA PHE A 230 2.53 8.46 -9.77
C PHE A 230 3.20 7.26 -9.08
N TRP A 231 2.91 6.03 -9.52
CA TRP A 231 3.50 4.82 -8.95
C TRP A 231 5.01 4.70 -9.23
N GLN A 232 5.44 5.04 -10.45
CA GLN A 232 6.88 5.03 -10.79
C GLN A 232 7.69 5.99 -9.92
N SER A 233 7.12 7.13 -9.51
CA SER A 233 7.80 8.08 -8.61
C SER A 233 8.03 7.54 -7.18
N TRP A 234 7.50 6.36 -6.87
CA TRP A 234 7.72 5.62 -5.62
C TRP A 234 8.70 4.45 -5.77
N GLY A 235 9.22 4.25 -6.98
CA GLY A 235 10.03 3.09 -7.32
C GLY A 235 9.20 1.83 -7.59
N PHE A 236 7.89 1.96 -7.87
CA PHE A 236 7.16 0.82 -8.41
C PHE A 236 7.66 0.49 -9.82
N VAL A 237 7.83 -0.79 -10.10
CA VAL A 237 8.30 -1.33 -11.37
C VAL A 237 7.14 -2.02 -12.08
N LYS A 238 7.01 -1.79 -13.39
CA LYS A 238 6.00 -2.46 -14.22
C LYS A 238 6.31 -3.97 -14.29
N LEU A 239 5.28 -4.81 -14.19
CA LEU A 239 5.41 -6.26 -14.33
C LEU A 239 5.24 -6.66 -15.80
N GLY A 240 6.34 -6.87 -16.52
CA GLY A 240 6.33 -7.28 -17.94
C GLY A 240 5.34 -6.50 -18.80
N ASP A 241 4.52 -7.24 -19.53
CA ASP A 241 3.50 -6.70 -20.43
C ASP A 241 2.16 -6.44 -19.74
N THR A 242 2.02 -6.78 -18.47
CA THR A 242 0.78 -6.56 -17.69
C THR A 242 0.49 -5.07 -17.48
N ILE A 243 -0.71 -4.77 -16.99
CA ILE A 243 -1.06 -3.40 -16.56
C ILE A 243 -0.55 -3.07 -15.15
N TYR A 244 -0.07 -4.06 -14.40
CA TYR A 244 0.25 -3.93 -12.99
C TYR A 244 1.66 -3.42 -12.72
N PHE A 245 1.78 -2.75 -11.57
CA PHE A 245 3.02 -2.23 -11.03
C PHE A 245 3.22 -2.82 -9.65
N GLY A 246 4.46 -3.16 -9.34
CA GLY A 246 4.80 -3.71 -8.03
C GLY A 246 5.90 -2.94 -7.37
N TRP A 247 5.94 -3.12 -6.06
CA TRP A 247 6.97 -2.62 -5.20
C TRP A 247 7.17 -3.64 -4.11
N ARG A 248 8.43 -4.00 -3.89
CA ARG A 248 8.79 -5.02 -2.91
C ARG A 248 9.78 -4.44 -1.93
N ARG A 249 9.58 -4.74 -0.65
CA ARG A 249 10.62 -4.56 0.35
C ARG A 249 10.74 -5.77 1.23
N PRO A 250 11.98 -6.21 1.52
CA PRO A 250 12.19 -7.13 2.63
C PRO A 250 11.74 -6.42 3.89
N VAL A 251 10.90 -7.11 4.67
CA VAL A 251 10.72 -6.77 6.06
C VAL A 251 11.92 -7.37 6.74
N ILE A 252 12.92 -6.53 7.01
CA ILE A 252 14.20 -6.98 7.55
C ILE A 252 13.92 -7.72 8.87
N PRO A 253 14.14 -9.05 8.95
CA PRO A 253 14.05 -9.79 10.20
C PRO A 253 15.38 -9.62 10.95
N ASP A 254 15.36 -8.83 12.03
CA ASP A 254 16.26 -8.97 13.19
C ASP A 254 17.79 -8.76 12.94
N PRO A 255 18.67 -8.93 13.94
CA PRO A 255 19.51 -7.93 14.60
C PRO A 255 20.76 -7.45 13.81
N ALA A 256 20.85 -7.77 12.52
CA ALA A 256 22.05 -7.63 11.69
C ALA A 256 22.01 -6.43 10.73
N LEU A 257 21.61 -5.26 11.24
CA LEU A 257 22.34 -4.04 10.86
C LEU A 257 23.68 -4.02 11.64
N HIS A 258 24.44 -5.12 11.54
CA HIS A 258 25.87 -5.06 11.73
C HIS A 258 26.39 -4.25 10.55
N LEU A 259 26.40 -2.93 10.72
CA LEU A 259 27.48 -2.12 10.18
C LEU A 259 28.76 -2.94 10.37
N PRO A 260 29.61 -3.09 9.35
CA PRO A 260 30.85 -3.84 9.50
C PRO A 260 31.51 -3.38 10.80
N PRO A 261 31.94 -4.30 11.70
CA PRO A 261 32.59 -3.87 12.93
C PRO A 261 33.70 -2.93 12.51
N VAL A 262 33.70 -1.71 13.05
CA VAL A 262 34.68 -0.67 12.73
C VAL A 262 36.05 -1.20 13.16
N LYS A 263 36.67 -1.97 12.27
CA LYS A 263 38.04 -2.44 12.38
C LYS A 263 38.79 -1.72 11.28
N GLY A 264 39.42 -0.62 11.69
CA GLY A 264 40.11 0.30 10.80
C GLY A 264 39.15 1.37 10.28
N GLY A 265 39.40 2.62 10.67
CA GLY A 265 38.57 3.77 10.34
C GLY A 265 38.49 4.01 8.84
N LYS A 266 37.45 3.47 8.21
CA LYS A 266 36.98 4.01 6.94
C LYS A 266 36.41 5.40 7.19
N ASP A 267 36.77 6.32 6.32
CA ASP A 267 36.23 7.68 6.30
C ASP A 267 34.73 7.63 5.97
N TRP A 268 33.97 8.51 6.62
CA TRP A 268 32.52 8.66 6.52
C TRP A 268 32.01 8.75 5.07
N ASN A 269 32.83 9.34 4.20
CA ASN A 269 32.52 9.50 2.78
C ASN A 269 32.44 8.17 2.02
N GLU A 270 33.18 7.14 2.44
CA GLU A 270 33.12 5.81 1.83
C GLU A 270 31.87 5.03 2.27
N MET A 271 31.47 5.17 3.54
CA MET A 271 30.22 4.57 4.07
C MET A 271 28.97 5.20 3.45
N ALA A 272 29.00 6.51 3.18
CA ALA A 272 27.89 7.21 2.53
C ALA A 272 27.65 6.70 1.10
N ALA A 273 28.71 6.40 0.35
CA ALA A 273 28.63 5.85 -1.00
C ALA A 273 28.03 4.43 -1.02
N ASP A 274 28.43 3.56 -0.08
CA ASP A 274 27.88 2.21 0.05
C ASP A 274 26.38 2.23 0.38
N LEU A 275 25.94 3.17 1.23
CA LEU A 275 24.53 3.36 1.59
C LEU A 275 23.72 4.00 0.46
N GLU A 276 24.33 4.87 -0.35
CA GLU A 276 23.71 5.44 -1.53
C GLU A 276 23.48 4.38 -2.62
N ILE A 277 24.40 3.41 -2.76
CA ILE A 277 24.27 2.25 -3.64
C ILE A 277 23.14 1.31 -3.20
N ILE A 278 22.98 1.07 -1.90
CA ILE A 278 21.95 0.15 -1.37
C ILE A 278 20.56 0.81 -1.33
N PHE A 279 20.47 2.10 -1.02
CA PHE A 279 19.20 2.77 -0.69
C PHE A 279 18.74 3.87 -1.65
N GLY A 280 19.54 4.20 -2.67
CA GLY A 280 19.20 5.14 -3.74
C GLY A 280 18.77 6.52 -3.24
N GLY A 281 19.71 7.45 -3.11
CA GLY A 281 19.48 8.91 -2.98
C GLY A 281 18.70 9.43 -1.75
N GLU A 282 18.11 8.57 -0.92
CA GLU A 282 17.35 8.96 0.29
C GLU A 282 17.79 8.16 1.54
N ALA A 283 19.07 7.78 1.62
CA ALA A 283 19.58 6.87 2.66
C ALA A 283 19.56 7.49 4.07
N GLU A 284 19.98 8.75 4.22
CA GLU A 284 20.27 9.36 5.54
C GLU A 284 19.00 9.67 6.35
N ALA A 285 17.97 10.23 5.71
CA ALA A 285 16.70 10.54 6.37
C ALA A 285 15.88 9.29 6.71
N ARG A 286 16.00 8.23 5.91
CA ARG A 286 15.33 6.94 6.15
C ARG A 286 16.05 6.15 7.25
N HIS A 287 17.37 6.22 7.31
CA HIS A 287 18.17 5.67 8.40
C HIS A 287 17.80 6.28 9.77
N ASN A 288 17.63 7.60 9.84
CA ASN A 288 17.22 8.28 11.08
C ASN A 288 15.81 7.88 11.56
N PHE A 289 14.88 7.64 10.63
CA PHE A 289 13.55 7.15 10.96
C PHE A 289 13.59 5.76 11.62
N TYR A 290 14.33 4.80 11.05
CA TYR A 290 14.42 3.44 11.60
C TYR A 290 15.22 3.38 12.90
N ARG A 291 16.28 4.20 13.05
CA ARG A 291 17.03 4.34 14.30
C ARG A 291 16.12 4.83 15.44
N ALA A 292 15.29 5.84 15.19
CA ALA A 292 14.35 6.36 16.18
C ALA A 292 13.26 5.34 16.57
N GLN A 293 12.87 4.42 15.67
CA GLN A 293 11.93 3.33 15.99
C GLN A 293 12.62 2.22 16.80
N TYR A 294 13.86 1.88 16.46
CA TYR A 294 14.67 0.91 17.19
C TYR A 294 14.94 1.34 18.64
N ASP A 295 15.34 2.59 18.85
CA ASP A 295 15.61 3.14 20.19
C ASP A 295 14.34 3.17 21.07
N ARG A 296 13.14 3.36 20.48
CA ARG A 296 11.86 3.24 21.20
C ARG A 296 11.54 1.80 21.59
N MET A 297 11.78 0.83 20.70
CA MET A 297 11.49 -0.57 21.00
C MET A 297 12.42 -1.13 22.08
N GLN A 298 13.68 -0.72 22.11
CA GLN A 298 14.62 -1.08 23.17
C GLN A 298 14.23 -0.47 24.54
N GLY A 299 13.58 0.71 24.55
CA GLY A 299 13.02 1.30 25.77
C GLY A 299 11.86 0.53 26.40
N TYR A 300 11.21 -0.38 25.67
CA TYR A 300 10.16 -1.26 26.21
C TYR A 300 10.70 -2.61 26.71
N LEU A 301 12.00 -2.89 26.54
CA LEU A 301 12.67 -4.12 26.99
C LEU A 301 13.49 -3.91 28.26
N VAL A 302 13.42 -2.71 28.87
CA VAL A 302 14.01 -2.38 30.16
C VAL A 302 12.90 -2.01 31.13
N ASP A 303 12.13 -3.03 31.52
CA ASP A 303 11.47 -3.20 32.82
C ASP A 303 11.23 -4.71 33.04
#